data_AF-A0A544TIE9-F1
#
_entry.id   AF-A0A544TIE9-F1
#
_cell.length_a   1.000
_cell.length_b   1.000
_cell.length_c   1.000
_cell.angle_alpha   90.00
_cell.angle_beta   90.00
_cell.angle_gamma   90.00
#
_symmetry.space_group_name_H-M   'P 1'
#
loop_
_entity.id
_entity.type
_entity.pdbx_description
1 polymer ?
#
loop_
_entity_poly.entity_id
_entity_poly.type
_entity_poly.pdbx_seq_one_letter_code
_entity_poly.pdbx_strand_id
1 'polypeptide(L)'
;MIHVRRGGLFSLVNPMQMQRITIEQAMQVARRQVPGQVIHVDLDMENGLLVYEVFISTAEGRVYQVDVNAKTGVIVDIDQESSAFFNK
;
A
#
# COMPACT_ATOMS: atom_id res chain seq x y z
N MET A 1 -23.46 -30.15 -16.87
CA MET A 1 -22.61 -29.12 -17.50
C MET A 1 -21.65 -28.60 -16.44
N ILE A 2 -20.37 -28.51 -16.77
CA ILE A 2 -19.17 -28.37 -15.91
C ILE A 2 -19.09 -26.89 -15.44
N HIS A 3 -18.80 -26.48 -14.19
CA HIS A 3 -17.52 -26.58 -13.48
C HIS A 3 -17.63 -26.09 -12.02
N VAL A 4 -16.96 -26.80 -11.12
CA VAL A 4 -16.67 -26.42 -9.73
C VAL A 4 -15.64 -25.28 -9.65
N ARG A 5 -15.82 -24.36 -8.70
CA ARG A 5 -14.68 -23.75 -7.97
C ARG A 5 -14.95 -23.78 -6.47
N ARG A 6 -14.64 -24.94 -5.88
CA ARG A 6 -14.22 -25.01 -4.47
C ARG A 6 -13.07 -24.03 -4.29
N GLY A 7 -13.25 -23.06 -3.41
CA GLY A 7 -12.25 -22.06 -3.08
C GLY A 7 -12.67 -21.28 -1.86
N GLY A 8 -13.00 -21.99 -0.77
CA GLY A 8 -13.01 -21.39 0.55
C GLY A 8 -11.58 -20.99 0.89
N LEU A 9 -11.20 -19.76 0.55
CA LEU A 9 -10.09 -19.08 1.19
C LEU A 9 -10.64 -18.43 2.45
N PHE A 10 -10.98 -19.28 3.44
CA PHE A 10 -10.92 -18.87 4.82
C PHE A 10 -9.44 -18.59 5.09
N SER A 11 -9.00 -17.37 4.80
CA SER A 11 -7.71 -16.91 5.32
C SER A 11 -7.78 -17.06 6.82
N LEU A 12 -6.99 -18.00 7.33
CA LEU A 12 -6.61 -18.05 8.73
C LEU A 12 -5.92 -16.71 9.02
N VAL A 13 -6.71 -15.69 9.38
CA VAL A 13 -6.18 -14.45 9.93
C VAL A 13 -5.42 -14.86 11.18
N ASN A 14 -4.10 -14.90 11.04
CA ASN A 14 -3.18 -15.16 12.14
C ASN A 14 -3.51 -14.12 13.23
N PRO A 15 -3.83 -14.51 14.47
CA PRO A 15 -4.23 -13.56 15.52
C PRO A 15 -3.11 -12.59 15.94
N MET A 16 -1.88 -12.78 15.41
CA MET A 16 -0.78 -11.81 15.52
C MET A 16 -0.77 -10.73 14.42
N GLN A 17 -1.60 -10.84 13.38
CA GLN A 17 -1.80 -9.78 12.37
C GLN A 17 -2.87 -8.75 12.76
N MET A 18 -3.40 -8.84 13.99
CA MET A 18 -4.64 -8.16 14.40
C MET A 18 -4.48 -6.68 14.76
N GLN A 19 -3.37 -6.02 14.38
CA GLN A 19 -3.16 -4.60 14.69
C GLN A 19 -2.77 -3.74 13.49
N ARG A 20 -2.62 -4.29 12.27
CA ARG A 20 -2.31 -3.48 11.09
C ARG A 20 -3.04 -3.96 9.84
N ILE A 21 -3.35 -3.02 8.96
CA ILE A 21 -3.84 -3.31 7.61
C ILE A 21 -2.77 -4.05 6.81
N THR A 22 -3.18 -4.77 5.79
CA THR A 22 -2.24 -5.48 4.90
C THR A 22 -1.61 -4.52 3.88
N ILE A 23 -0.49 -4.92 3.29
CA ILE A 23 0.14 -4.22 2.17
C ILE A 23 -0.87 -4.03 1.02
N GLU A 24 -1.64 -5.07 0.69
CA GLU A 24 -2.67 -4.99 -0.36
C GLU A 24 -3.74 -3.95 -0.04
N GLN A 25 -4.15 -3.84 1.23
CA GLN A 25 -5.09 -2.81 1.67
C GLN A 25 -4.49 -1.41 1.56
N ALA A 26 -3.22 -1.24 1.97
CA ALA A 26 -2.51 0.03 1.85
C ALA A 26 -2.39 0.45 0.37
N MET A 27 -2.02 -0.46 -0.52
CA MET A 27 -1.98 -0.24 -1.97
C MET A 27 -3.34 0.18 -2.53
N GLN A 28 -4.44 -0.46 -2.09
CA GLN A 28 -5.80 -0.09 -2.52
C GLN A 28 -6.22 1.29 -2.00
N VAL A 29 -5.82 1.66 -0.78
CA VAL A 29 -6.04 3.01 -0.24
C VAL A 29 -5.26 4.03 -1.06
N ALA A 30 -3.96 3.83 -1.23
CA ALA A 30 -3.09 4.75 -1.97
C ALA A 30 -3.52 4.92 -3.44
N ARG A 31 -3.85 3.83 -4.15
CA ARG A 31 -4.29 3.89 -5.56
C ARG A 31 -5.64 4.58 -5.77
N ARG A 32 -6.49 4.62 -4.75
CA ARG A 32 -7.74 5.41 -4.80
C ARG A 32 -7.46 6.91 -4.77
N GLN A 33 -6.36 7.30 -4.14
CA GLN A 33 -5.95 8.69 -4.01
C GLN A 33 -5.08 9.14 -5.19
N VAL A 34 -4.10 8.33 -5.57
CA VAL A 34 -3.22 8.58 -6.73
C VAL A 34 -3.41 7.44 -7.74
N PRO A 35 -4.13 7.67 -8.84
CA PRO A 35 -4.27 6.68 -9.90
C PRO A 35 -2.93 6.42 -10.59
N GLY A 36 -2.48 5.16 -10.56
CA GLY A 36 -1.23 4.77 -11.21
C GLY A 36 -0.84 3.33 -10.93
N GLN A 37 0.40 3.02 -11.33
CA GLN A 37 1.06 1.75 -11.06
C GLN A 37 1.84 1.88 -9.75
N VAL A 38 1.56 1.00 -8.79
CA VAL A 38 2.42 0.88 -7.60
C VAL A 38 3.75 0.28 -8.06
N ILE A 39 4.83 1.00 -7.78
CA ILE A 39 6.19 0.62 -8.18
C ILE A 39 7.03 0.15 -7.00
N HIS A 40 6.70 0.60 -5.78
CA HIS A 40 7.35 0.17 -4.56
C HIS A 40 6.39 0.28 -3.37
N VAL A 41 6.59 -0.57 -2.36
CA VAL A 41 5.90 -0.46 -1.07
C VAL A 41 6.88 -0.83 0.03
N ASP A 42 7.05 0.08 0.97
CA ASP A 42 7.83 -0.15 2.18
C ASP A 42 6.96 -0.01 3.44
N LEU A 43 7.50 -0.49 4.56
CA LEU A 43 6.93 -0.31 5.88
C LEU A 43 7.98 0.40 6.73
N ASP A 44 7.72 1.64 7.09
CA ASP A 44 8.62 2.45 7.92
C ASP A 44 7.92 2.91 9.21
N MET A 45 8.71 3.40 10.15
CA MET A 45 8.26 3.97 11.41
C MET A 45 8.70 5.42 11.53
N GLU A 46 7.80 6.33 11.21
CA GLU A 46 8.02 7.76 11.24
C GLU A 46 7.50 8.36 12.56
N ASN A 47 8.37 8.99 13.36
CA ASN A 47 7.97 9.65 14.62
C ASN A 47 7.15 8.76 15.59
N GLY A 48 7.41 7.44 15.60
CA GLY A 48 6.67 6.46 16.41
C GLY A 48 5.34 6.00 15.80
N LEU A 49 5.03 6.43 14.58
CA LEU A 49 3.90 5.96 13.79
C LEU A 49 4.39 4.96 12.72
N LEU A 50 3.83 3.75 12.75
CA LEU A 50 4.10 2.76 11.71
C LEU A 50 3.26 3.09 10.45
N VAL A 51 3.92 3.27 9.31
CA VAL A 51 3.32 3.66 8.03
C VAL A 51 3.74 2.73 6.89
N TYR A 52 2.82 2.48 5.96
CA TYR A 52 3.13 1.91 4.66
C TYR A 52 3.41 3.06 3.69
N GLU A 53 4.62 3.11 3.16
CA GLU A 53 5.00 4.07 2.12
C GLU A 53 4.72 3.45 0.76
N VAL A 54 3.73 3.96 0.04
CA VAL A 54 3.32 3.40 -1.26
C VAL A 54 3.76 4.33 -2.38
N PHE A 55 4.74 3.90 -3.16
CA PHE A 55 5.23 4.65 -4.33
C PHE A 55 4.41 4.31 -5.56
N ILE A 56 3.81 5.32 -6.19
CA ILE A 56 2.93 5.20 -7.35
C ILE A 56 3.48 6.02 -8.50
N SER A 57 3.75 5.34 -9.62
CA SER A 57 4.04 5.98 -10.90
C SER A 57 2.75 6.27 -11.65
N THR A 58 2.54 7.54 -12.00
CA THR A 58 1.38 8.01 -12.76
C THR A 58 1.64 7.90 -14.26
N ALA A 59 0.57 7.92 -15.06
CA ALA A 59 0.69 7.93 -16.53
C ALA A 59 1.43 9.16 -17.07
N GLU A 60 1.50 10.24 -16.29
CA GLU A 60 2.24 11.47 -16.62
C GLU A 60 3.74 11.36 -16.30
N GLY A 61 4.22 10.20 -15.81
CA GLY A 61 5.62 9.98 -15.46
C GLY A 61 6.04 10.60 -14.12
N ARG A 62 5.09 11.08 -13.32
CA ARG A 62 5.34 11.55 -11.94
C ARG A 62 5.27 10.37 -10.98
N VAL A 63 6.14 10.37 -9.97
CA VAL A 63 6.07 9.43 -8.85
C VAL A 63 5.50 10.16 -7.64
N TYR A 64 4.60 9.49 -6.93
CA TYR A 64 4.09 9.96 -5.65
C TYR A 64 4.38 8.91 -4.59
N GLN A 65 4.80 9.36 -3.42
CA GLN A 65 4.80 8.58 -2.19
C GLN A 65 3.48 8.86 -1.46
N VAL A 66 2.80 7.79 -1.04
CA VAL A 66 1.56 7.90 -0.25
C VAL A 66 1.76 7.11 1.04
N ASP A 67 1.77 7.82 2.16
CA ASP A 67 2.01 7.23 3.47
C ASP A 67 0.69 6.88 4.13
N VAL A 68 0.52 5.60 4.41
CA VAL A 68 -0.72 5.04 4.96
C VAL A 68 -0.44 4.49 6.34
N ASN A 69 -1.10 5.03 7.37
CA ASN A 69 -1.01 4.54 8.73
C ASN A 69 -1.28 3.02 8.77
N ALA A 70 -0.27 2.25 9.15
CA ALA A 70 -0.34 0.80 9.11
C ALA A 70 -1.42 0.26 10.06
N LYS A 71 -1.75 0.95 11.14
CA LYS A 71 -2.77 0.51 12.10
C LYS A 71 -4.20 0.81 11.65
N THR A 72 -4.42 1.97 11.03
CA THR A 72 -5.78 2.48 10.76
C THR A 72 -6.15 2.48 9.28
N GLY A 73 -5.17 2.45 8.37
CA GLY A 73 -5.36 2.61 6.94
C GLY A 73 -5.68 4.04 6.49
N VAL A 74 -5.49 5.03 7.36
CA VAL A 74 -5.65 6.45 7.03
C VAL A 74 -4.40 6.96 6.32
N ILE A 75 -4.58 7.71 5.23
CA ILE A 75 -3.48 8.42 4.57
C ILE A 75 -3.02 9.55 5.50
N VAL A 76 -1.75 9.54 5.86
CA VAL A 76 -1.15 10.56 6.73
C VAL A 76 -0.31 11.56 5.95
N ASP A 77 0.25 11.17 4.80
CA ASP A 77 0.95 12.08 3.91
C ASP A 77 0.88 11.66 2.44
N ILE A 78 1.06 12.64 1.55
CA ILE A 78 1.18 12.44 0.10
C ILE A 78 2.21 13.42 -0.44
N ASP A 79 3.34 12.89 -0.88
CA ASP A 79 4.40 13.69 -1.47
C ASP A 79 4.66 13.31 -2.93
N GLN A 80 4.98 14.32 -3.74
CA GLN A 80 5.44 14.09 -5.10
C GLN A 80 6.96 13.92 -5.10
N GLU A 81 7.40 12.73 -5.43
CA GLU A 81 8.80 12.37 -5.53
C GLU A 81 9.42 13.03 -6.78
N SER A 82 10.23 14.06 -6.58
CA SER A 82 10.97 14.72 -7.63
C SER A 82 12.21 13.91 -8.05
N SER A 83 12.01 12.77 -8.72
CA SER A 83 12.95 12.01 -9.57
C SER A 83 14.36 11.64 -9.04
N ALA A 84 14.76 12.04 -7.84
CA ALA A 84 16.12 11.84 -7.32
C ALA A 84 16.34 10.46 -6.65
N PHE A 85 15.27 9.72 -6.34
CA PHE A 85 15.35 8.52 -5.52
C PHE A 85 15.66 7.22 -6.29
N PHE A 86 15.47 7.17 -7.61
CA PHE A 86 15.60 5.91 -8.37
C PHE A 86 17.02 5.55 -8.83
N ASN A 87 18.05 6.27 -8.36
CA ASN A 87 19.45 6.12 -8.79
C ASN A 87 20.38 5.51 -7.71
N LYS A 88 19.84 4.88 -6.67
CA LYS A 88 20.63 4.32 -5.57
C LYS A 88 20.76 2.79 -5.65
#